data_AF-A0A8S9PH69-F1
#
_entry.id   AF-A0A8S9PH69-F1
#
_cell.length_a   1.000
_cell.length_b   1.000
_cell.length_c   1.000
_cell.angle_alpha   90.00
_cell.angle_beta   90.00
_cell.angle_gamma   90.00
#
_symmetry.space_group_name_H-M   'P 1'
#
loop_
_entity.id
_entity.type
_entity.pdbx_description
1 polymer ?
#
loop_
_entity_poly.entity_id
_entity_poly.type
_entity_poly.pdbx_seq_one_letter_code
_entity_poly.pdbx_strand_id
1 'polypeptide(L)'
;MFAEEKKKNTNYGSIFVSCFFCLVLVVGVVMFGKPYYNLQNLMETEAVMEQGLLDVGILPCNLRSSVSIPARNHQKLSTTVREETRTRPPNSYCVKFESFATMSKLVAGNGDKYESRPFSAGGYNWTFLIYPNVNKPVGSGGYVSLYVKIDNSSFIATQNEVYAWIKFLTYKSTTDTYHELHATEAQRFHLFKQEYGMLTFLEIGYYQNPAYGFIFNGGQSVFGVDIVVSKPSATWEDVAYEENIRDPVLDWRITNFSYQDKVSYTSDTFSSGGRNWVLKVYPNGAGSATGNSLSLYLLSASCFRFI
;
A
#
# COMPACT_ATOMS: atom_id res chain seq x y z
N MET A 1 13.96 -67.43 -36.64
CA MET A 1 12.76 -68.21 -37.01
C MET A 1 11.68 -67.20 -37.36
N PHE A 2 11.31 -67.18 -38.64
CA PHE A 2 10.33 -66.27 -39.23
C PHE A 2 8.92 -66.56 -38.72
N ALA A 3 8.11 -65.52 -38.54
CA ALA A 3 6.66 -65.55 -38.74
C ALA A 3 6.11 -64.13 -38.93
N GLU A 4 5.93 -63.76 -40.20
CA GLU A 4 4.76 -63.04 -40.74
C GLU A 4 3.44 -63.58 -40.13
N GLU A 5 2.26 -62.96 -40.09
CA GLU A 5 1.59 -61.92 -40.87
C GLU A 5 0.19 -61.74 -40.21
N LYS A 6 -0.45 -60.56 -40.24
CA LYS A 6 -1.74 -60.35 -40.93
C LYS A 6 -2.38 -58.99 -40.63
N LYS A 7 -2.70 -58.35 -41.75
CA LYS A 7 -3.41 -57.09 -41.97
C LYS A 7 -4.92 -57.35 -42.00
N LYS A 8 -5.74 -56.42 -41.49
CA LYS A 8 -7.14 -56.26 -41.95
C LYS A 8 -7.60 -54.80 -41.83
N ASN A 9 -7.82 -54.18 -43.00
CA ASN A 9 -8.70 -53.01 -43.19
C ASN A 9 -10.15 -53.43 -42.83
N THR A 10 -11.14 -52.60 -42.52
CA THR A 10 -11.61 -51.37 -43.18
C THR A 10 -12.75 -50.79 -42.32
N ASN A 11 -12.91 -49.46 -42.20
CA ASN A 11 -14.08 -48.71 -42.71
C ASN A 11 -14.20 -47.29 -42.13
N TYR A 12 -14.52 -46.37 -43.04
CA TYR A 12 -14.91 -44.98 -42.83
C TYR A 12 -16.36 -44.86 -42.33
N GLY A 13 -16.61 -43.82 -41.52
CA GLY A 13 -17.94 -43.29 -41.18
C GLY A 13 -17.73 -42.14 -40.19
N SER A 14 -17.44 -40.92 -40.64
CA SER A 14 -18.40 -39.90 -41.10
C SER A 14 -19.43 -39.51 -40.03
N ILE A 15 -19.21 -38.32 -39.45
CA ILE A 15 -20.20 -37.33 -39.01
C ILE A 15 -21.07 -37.73 -37.79
N PHE A 16 -20.86 -37.07 -36.65
CA PHE A 16 -21.83 -36.15 -36.06
C PHE A 16 -21.19 -35.44 -34.86
N VAL A 17 -20.93 -34.15 -35.03
CA VAL A 17 -20.32 -33.26 -34.04
C VAL A 17 -21.42 -32.58 -33.22
N SER A 18 -21.23 -32.69 -31.90
CA SER A 18 -21.60 -31.75 -30.83
C SER A 18 -23.08 -31.64 -30.42
N CYS A 19 -23.41 -32.43 -29.40
CA CYS A 19 -24.34 -32.03 -28.34
C CYS A 19 -23.69 -30.98 -27.43
N PHE A 20 -24.52 -30.05 -26.94
CA PHE A 20 -24.54 -29.53 -25.57
C PHE A 20 -23.21 -29.55 -24.78
N PHE A 21 -22.73 -28.39 -24.35
CA PHE A 21 -22.68 -28.05 -22.92
C PHE A 21 -22.12 -26.65 -22.68
N CYS A 22 -22.69 -26.04 -21.65
CA CYS A 22 -22.30 -24.88 -20.87
C CYS A 22 -20.79 -24.59 -20.83
N LEU A 23 -20.40 -23.33 -21.07
CA LEU A 23 -19.08 -22.83 -20.70
C LEU A 23 -19.17 -22.09 -19.36
N VAL A 24 -18.76 -22.80 -18.31
CA VAL A 24 -18.27 -22.24 -17.05
C VAL A 24 -16.76 -22.01 -17.21
N LEU A 25 -16.28 -20.84 -16.83
CA LEU A 25 -14.87 -20.46 -16.81
C LEU A 25 -14.09 -21.22 -15.72
N VAL A 26 -12.83 -21.57 -16.00
CA VAL A 26 -11.61 -21.41 -15.17
C VAL A 26 -10.51 -22.33 -15.74
N VAL A 27 -9.31 -21.80 -15.99
CA VAL A 27 -8.01 -22.25 -15.44
C VAL A 27 -6.92 -21.27 -15.91
N GLY A 28 -6.15 -20.77 -14.96
CA GLY A 28 -4.94 -19.98 -15.20
C GLY A 28 -3.72 -20.86 -15.48
N VAL A 29 -2.76 -20.29 -16.22
CA VAL A 29 -1.40 -20.81 -16.32
C VAL A 29 -0.43 -19.66 -16.12
N VAL A 30 0.41 -19.79 -15.09
CA VAL A 30 1.63 -19.02 -14.88
C VAL A 30 2.79 -19.87 -15.39
N MET A 31 3.74 -19.29 -16.13
CA MET A 31 5.20 -19.35 -15.86
C MET A 31 6.04 -18.77 -17.02
N PHE A 32 6.77 -17.71 -16.66
CA PHE A 32 8.12 -17.27 -17.04
C PHE A 32 8.70 -17.45 -18.46
N GLY A 33 9.10 -16.31 -19.02
CA GLY A 33 10.22 -16.18 -19.97
C GLY A 33 10.60 -14.72 -20.22
N LYS A 34 11.74 -14.25 -19.67
CA LYS A 34 12.50 -13.08 -20.18
C LYS A 34 13.62 -13.63 -21.07
N PRO A 35 14.01 -12.97 -22.18
CA PRO A 35 14.92 -11.82 -22.10
C PRO A 35 14.69 -10.67 -23.11
N TYR A 36 15.34 -9.55 -22.80
CA TYR A 36 15.62 -8.30 -23.55
C TYR A 36 16.07 -8.46 -25.03
N TYR A 37 16.06 -7.51 -26.00
CA TYR A 37 16.21 -6.03 -26.05
C TYR A 37 15.57 -5.40 -27.33
N ASN A 38 15.23 -4.11 -27.23
CA ASN A 38 15.23 -2.97 -28.20
C ASN A 38 14.40 -2.99 -29.51
N LEU A 39 13.49 -2.01 -29.65
CA LEU A 39 13.19 -1.37 -30.93
C LEU A 39 12.99 0.14 -30.73
N GLN A 40 13.93 0.90 -31.28
CA GLN A 40 13.88 2.33 -31.51
C GLN A 40 12.85 2.61 -32.64
N ASN A 41 12.13 3.72 -32.53
CA ASN A 41 11.31 4.39 -33.56
C ASN A 41 10.02 3.68 -34.00
N LEU A 42 8.88 4.12 -33.45
CA LEU A 42 7.67 4.26 -34.25
C LEU A 42 6.96 5.58 -33.88
N MET A 43 6.66 6.35 -34.92
CA MET A 43 6.08 7.69 -34.99
C MET A 43 4.96 7.98 -33.99
N GLU A 44 5.05 9.19 -33.45
CA GLU A 44 3.91 9.97 -32.93
C GLU A 44 2.78 10.01 -33.96
N THR A 45 1.56 9.76 -33.51
CA THR A 45 0.36 10.28 -34.16
C THR A 45 -0.60 10.66 -33.05
N GLU A 46 -0.73 11.96 -32.82
CA GLU A 46 -1.72 12.56 -31.92
C GLU A 46 -3.13 12.25 -32.46
N ALA A 47 -4.01 11.76 -31.58
CA ALA A 47 -5.44 11.78 -31.80
C ALA A 47 -6.11 12.39 -30.56
N VAL A 48 -6.71 13.56 -30.79
CA VAL A 48 -7.53 14.33 -29.85
C VAL A 48 -8.79 13.54 -29.53
N MET A 49 -9.09 13.35 -28.24
CA MET A 49 -10.36 12.80 -27.76
C MET A 49 -10.93 13.75 -26.69
N GLU A 50 -12.11 14.28 -27.01
CA GLU A 50 -12.95 15.15 -26.17
C GLU A 50 -13.28 14.53 -24.80
N GLN A 51 -13.37 15.42 -23.81
CA GLN A 51 -13.52 15.09 -22.40
C GLN A 51 -15.00 15.13 -21.99
N GLY A 52 -15.65 13.97 -22.03
CA GLY A 52 -16.96 13.75 -21.41
C GLY A 52 -16.80 13.32 -19.95
N LEU A 53 -17.08 14.22 -19.02
CA LEU A 53 -17.00 14.04 -17.57
C LEU A 53 -18.10 13.08 -17.08
N LEU A 54 -17.72 11.90 -16.57
CA LEU A 54 -18.55 11.12 -15.64
C LEU A 54 -17.70 10.70 -14.44
N ASP A 55 -18.13 11.21 -13.30
CA ASP A 55 -17.56 11.10 -11.96
C ASP A 55 -17.57 9.64 -11.48
N VAL A 56 -16.40 8.99 -11.46
CA VAL A 56 -16.20 7.70 -10.82
C VAL A 56 -15.45 7.96 -9.52
N GLY A 57 -16.18 7.88 -8.41
CA GLY A 57 -15.63 8.05 -7.06
C GLY A 57 -14.48 7.07 -6.81
N ILE A 58 -13.27 7.61 -6.68
CA ILE A 58 -12.10 6.87 -6.24
C ILE A 58 -12.20 6.67 -4.72
N LEU A 59 -12.48 5.44 -4.28
CA LEU A 59 -12.40 5.07 -2.87
C LEU A 59 -10.93 5.14 -2.38
N PRO A 60 -10.66 5.65 -1.18
CA PRO A 60 -9.30 6.01 -0.71
C PRO A 60 -8.41 4.81 -0.35
N CYS A 61 -8.94 3.58 -0.37
CA CYS A 61 -8.24 2.39 0.10
C CYS A 61 -8.19 1.30 -0.98
N ASN A 62 -7.48 1.56 -2.08
CA ASN A 62 -6.99 0.50 -2.94
C ASN A 62 -5.52 0.71 -3.28
N LEU A 63 -4.73 -0.33 -3.01
CA LEU A 63 -3.36 -0.44 -3.47
C LEU A 63 -3.36 -1.01 -4.90
N ARG A 64 -2.69 -0.28 -5.81
CA ARG A 64 -2.27 -0.59 -7.20
C ARG A 64 -3.17 -0.13 -8.35
N SER A 65 -2.67 0.85 -9.09
CA SER A 65 -1.90 0.56 -10.31
C SER A 65 -0.88 1.66 -10.55
N SER A 66 0.35 1.28 -10.87
CA SER A 66 1.43 2.22 -11.19
C SER A 66 1.12 2.94 -12.49
N VAL A 67 0.65 4.19 -12.39
CA VAL A 67 0.68 5.13 -13.49
C VAL A 67 2.11 5.66 -13.59
N SER A 68 2.82 5.31 -14.66
CA SER A 68 4.13 5.85 -14.96
C SER A 68 4.01 7.33 -15.35
N ILE A 69 4.33 8.22 -14.40
CA ILE A 69 4.53 9.64 -14.67
C ILE A 69 5.93 9.80 -15.27
N PRO A 70 6.12 10.54 -16.39
CA PRO A 70 7.44 10.79 -16.94
C PRO A 70 8.32 11.50 -15.92
N ALA A 71 9.56 11.02 -15.79
CA ALA A 71 10.54 11.47 -14.81
C ALA A 71 10.82 12.97 -14.96
N ARG A 72 10.19 13.78 -14.11
CA ARG A 72 10.68 15.13 -13.81
C ARG A 72 11.89 14.98 -12.88
N ASN A 73 12.98 15.64 -13.23
CA ASN A 73 14.23 15.71 -12.47
C ASN A 73 13.95 15.72 -10.97
N HIS A 74 14.37 14.66 -10.27
CA HIS A 74 14.29 14.57 -8.81
C HIS A 74 15.30 15.54 -8.20
N GLN A 75 14.88 16.79 -8.02
CA GLN A 75 15.43 17.62 -6.96
C GLN A 75 15.15 16.86 -5.65
N LYS A 76 16.22 16.41 -4.99
CA LYS A 76 16.19 15.64 -3.74
C LYS A 76 15.22 16.31 -2.76
N LEU A 77 14.04 15.72 -2.59
CA LEU A 77 13.08 16.16 -1.57
C LEU A 77 13.77 15.94 -0.22
N SER A 78 14.26 17.00 0.41
CA SER A 78 14.83 16.90 1.74
C SER A 78 13.68 16.64 2.70
N THR A 79 13.62 15.46 3.30
CA THR A 79 12.69 15.17 4.39
C THR A 79 12.81 16.26 5.45
N THR A 80 11.69 16.88 5.83
CA THR A 80 11.70 17.89 6.88
C THR A 80 12.02 17.22 8.21
N VAL A 81 13.06 17.71 8.88
CA VAL A 81 13.45 17.26 10.22
C VAL A 81 12.90 18.26 11.22
N ARG A 82 12.30 17.76 12.30
CA ARG A 82 11.83 18.55 13.43
C ARG A 82 12.74 18.32 14.63
N GLU A 83 12.98 19.40 15.35
CA GLU A 83 13.68 19.44 16.63
C GLU A 83 12.67 19.82 17.71
N GLU A 84 12.60 19.02 18.77
CA GLU A 84 11.68 19.22 19.88
C GLU A 84 12.38 18.92 21.22
N THR A 85 11.77 19.34 22.31
CA THR A 85 12.20 18.99 23.67
C THR A 85 11.05 18.32 24.40
N ARG A 86 11.32 17.26 25.14
CA ARG A 86 10.31 16.57 25.96
C ARG A 86 10.87 16.10 27.30
N THR A 87 10.02 15.98 28.31
CA THR A 87 10.41 15.51 29.66
C THR A 87 10.41 13.99 29.80
N ARG A 88 9.54 13.30 29.06
CA ARG A 88 9.41 11.84 29.12
C ARG A 88 10.68 11.16 28.55
N PRO A 89 11.14 10.02 29.10
CA PRO A 89 12.25 9.23 28.54
C PRO A 89 11.88 8.45 27.26
N PRO A 90 12.88 7.95 26.51
CA PRO A 90 12.67 7.07 25.36
C PRO A 90 11.85 5.83 25.70
N ASN A 91 10.93 5.46 24.81
CA ASN A 91 9.99 4.36 24.96
C ASN A 91 10.53 3.03 24.41
N SER A 92 11.36 3.06 23.36
CA SER A 92 11.80 1.83 22.69
C SER A 92 13.15 1.34 23.20
N TYR A 93 14.15 2.22 23.27
CA TYR A 93 15.47 1.87 23.80
C TYR A 93 16.21 3.08 24.33
N CYS A 94 17.01 2.87 25.38
CA CYS A 94 17.86 3.88 25.96
C CYS A 94 19.19 3.24 26.42
N VAL A 95 20.30 3.96 26.20
CA VAL A 95 21.62 3.58 26.68
C VAL A 95 22.26 4.75 27.41
N LYS A 96 22.81 4.45 28.59
CA LYS A 96 23.64 5.37 29.37
C LYS A 96 25.09 4.95 29.24
N PHE A 97 25.96 5.92 28.97
CA PHE A 97 27.39 5.75 29.06
C PHE A 97 27.89 6.37 30.35
N GLU A 98 28.78 5.66 31.04
CA GLU A 98 29.47 6.20 32.23
C GLU A 98 30.51 7.27 31.85
N SER A 99 31.05 7.18 30.64
CA SER A 99 31.93 8.19 30.05
C SER A 99 31.77 8.23 28.54
N PHE A 100 31.21 9.33 28.01
CA PHE A 100 31.11 9.58 26.58
C PHE A 100 32.49 9.58 25.92
N ALA A 101 33.48 10.22 26.57
CA ALA A 101 34.85 10.30 26.07
C ALA A 101 35.51 8.91 25.98
N THR A 102 35.28 8.04 26.97
CA THR A 102 35.79 6.67 26.94
C THR A 102 35.13 5.88 25.81
N MET A 103 33.81 5.99 25.66
CA MET A 103 33.09 5.34 24.57
C MET A 103 33.58 5.81 23.19
N SER A 104 33.71 7.13 22.99
CA SER A 104 34.24 7.75 21.77
C SER A 104 35.64 7.23 21.40
N LYS A 105 36.55 7.12 22.39
CA LYS A 105 37.90 6.57 22.19
C LYS A 105 37.89 5.09 21.85
N LEU A 106 37.04 4.28 22.49
CA LEU A 106 36.99 2.83 22.27
C LEU A 106 36.49 2.46 20.87
N VAL A 107 35.57 3.25 20.31
CA VAL A 107 35.01 2.99 18.98
C VAL A 107 35.83 3.64 17.86
N ALA A 108 36.66 4.64 18.18
CA ALA A 108 37.53 5.30 17.20
C ALA A 108 38.51 4.28 16.58
N GLY A 109 38.44 4.09 15.26
CA GLY A 109 39.25 3.09 14.56
C GLY A 109 38.79 1.64 14.75
N ASN A 110 37.75 1.39 15.56
CA ASN A 110 37.13 0.09 15.77
C ASN A 110 35.66 0.11 15.34
N GLY A 111 35.44 0.31 14.03
CA GLY A 111 34.11 0.43 13.44
C GLY A 111 33.46 1.81 13.58
N ASP A 112 34.10 2.74 14.29
CA ASP A 112 33.73 4.16 14.44
C ASP A 112 32.36 4.43 15.08
N LYS A 113 31.72 3.38 15.63
CA LYS A 113 30.40 3.45 16.24
C LYS A 113 30.27 2.52 17.44
N TYR A 114 29.43 2.93 18.38
CA TYR A 114 28.84 2.02 19.34
C TYR A 114 27.64 1.32 18.69
N GLU A 115 27.53 0.02 18.93
CA GLU A 115 26.43 -0.83 18.48
C GLU A 115 25.75 -1.47 19.69
N SER A 116 24.45 -1.25 19.85
CA SER A 116 23.69 -1.83 20.96
C SER A 116 23.52 -3.34 20.81
N ARG A 117 23.11 -4.00 21.89
CA ARG A 117 22.47 -5.32 21.75
C ARG A 117 21.14 -5.16 20.98
N PRO A 118 20.68 -6.20 20.27
CA PRO A 118 19.37 -6.19 19.65
C PRO A 118 18.26 -5.95 20.69
N PHE A 119 17.25 -5.16 20.33
CA PHE A 119 16.07 -4.92 21.15
C PHE A 119 14.80 -4.94 20.30
N SER A 120 13.67 -5.29 20.91
CA SER A 120 12.40 -5.44 20.19
C SER A 120 11.54 -4.18 20.28
N ALA A 121 11.04 -3.69 19.15
CA ALA A 121 10.10 -2.58 19.08
C ALA A 121 9.15 -2.75 17.88
N GLY A 122 7.84 -2.52 18.09
CA GLY A 122 6.82 -2.65 17.04
C GLY A 122 6.69 -4.04 16.42
N GLY A 123 7.14 -5.10 17.11
CA GLY A 123 7.16 -6.48 16.61
C GLY A 123 8.39 -6.83 15.77
N TYR A 124 9.41 -5.97 15.74
CA TYR A 124 10.64 -6.17 14.99
C TYR A 124 11.86 -6.03 15.89
N ASN A 125 12.99 -6.62 15.48
CA ASN A 125 14.27 -6.49 16.18
C ASN A 125 15.10 -5.37 15.56
N TRP A 126 15.65 -4.53 16.42
CA TRP A 126 16.39 -3.33 16.07
C TRP A 126 17.73 -3.28 16.78
N THR A 127 18.68 -2.59 16.17
CA THR A 127 19.97 -2.24 16.75
C THR A 127 20.15 -0.73 16.70
N PHE A 128 20.57 -0.13 17.81
CA PHE A 128 20.83 1.30 17.92
C PHE A 128 22.32 1.56 17.73
N LEU A 129 22.64 2.50 16.83
CA LEU A 129 24.00 2.82 16.42
C LEU A 129 24.29 4.28 16.75
N ILE A 130 25.43 4.52 17.41
CA ILE A 130 25.86 5.86 17.82
C ILE A 130 27.26 6.09 17.27
N TYR A 131 27.41 7.12 16.44
CA TYR A 131 28.70 7.55 15.91
C TYR A 131 29.11 8.83 16.66
N PRO A 132 30.01 8.72 17.65
CA PRO A 132 30.34 9.85 18.52
C PRO A 132 31.46 10.75 17.97
N ASN A 133 32.09 10.36 16.86
CA ASN A 133 33.35 10.92 16.38
C ASN A 133 33.15 11.77 15.14
N VAL A 134 33.99 12.80 14.99
CA VAL A 134 33.97 13.70 13.83
C VAL A 134 34.15 12.93 12.51
N ASN A 135 33.40 13.33 11.50
CA ASN A 135 33.41 12.75 10.16
C ASN A 135 33.10 11.24 10.13
N LYS A 136 32.41 10.73 11.17
CA LYS A 136 31.93 9.36 11.26
C LYS A 136 30.40 9.35 11.49
N PRO A 137 29.60 8.75 10.58
CA PRO A 137 29.99 8.25 9.27
C PRO A 137 30.41 9.40 8.33
N VAL A 138 30.97 9.08 7.16
CA VAL A 138 31.44 10.09 6.20
C VAL A 138 30.32 11.08 5.87
N GLY A 139 30.64 12.38 5.88
CA GLY A 139 29.68 13.46 5.64
C GLY A 139 29.00 14.00 6.91
N SER A 140 29.23 13.41 8.08
CA SER A 140 28.73 13.93 9.36
C SER A 140 29.43 15.20 9.82
N GLY A 141 30.64 15.52 9.33
CA GLY A 141 31.34 16.74 9.75
C GLY A 141 31.67 16.73 11.24
N GLY A 142 31.23 17.76 11.95
CA GLY A 142 31.44 17.93 13.40
C GLY A 142 30.32 17.40 14.28
N TYR A 143 29.50 16.44 13.82
CA TYR A 143 28.28 16.02 14.51
C TYR A 143 28.36 14.60 15.06
N VAL A 144 27.69 14.37 16.20
CA VAL A 144 27.31 13.03 16.62
C VAL A 144 26.17 12.58 15.72
N SER A 145 26.25 11.36 15.21
CA SER A 145 25.20 10.80 14.36
C SER A 145 24.53 9.60 15.02
N LEU A 146 23.22 9.50 14.88
CA LEU A 146 22.41 8.44 15.46
C LEU A 146 21.66 7.69 14.37
N TYR A 147 21.71 6.35 14.43
CA TYR A 147 21.05 5.48 13.45
C TYR A 147 20.34 4.33 14.15
N VAL A 148 19.32 3.78 13.49
CA VAL A 148 18.75 2.48 13.80
C VAL A 148 18.91 1.56 12.61
N LYS A 149 19.10 0.28 12.92
CA LYS A 149 19.12 -0.81 11.95
C LYS A 149 18.06 -1.83 12.32
N ILE A 150 17.24 -2.24 11.37
CA ILE A 150 16.29 -3.35 11.55
C ILE A 150 16.94 -4.67 11.11
N ASP A 151 16.69 -5.74 11.85
CA ASP A 151 17.25 -7.08 11.59
C ASP A 151 16.68 -7.68 10.29
N ASN A 152 17.54 -8.31 9.47
CA ASN A 152 17.17 -8.92 8.19
C ASN A 152 16.14 -10.05 8.31
N SER A 153 16.17 -10.80 9.42
CA SER A 153 15.20 -11.85 9.71
C SER A 153 13.76 -11.33 9.68
N SER A 154 13.58 -10.05 9.98
CA SER A 154 12.30 -9.33 9.87
C SER A 154 11.70 -9.32 8.47
N PHE A 155 12.53 -9.33 7.40
CA PHE A 155 12.05 -9.22 6.02
C PHE A 155 11.82 -10.55 5.34
N ILE A 156 12.58 -11.58 5.75
CA ILE A 156 12.55 -12.91 5.14
C ILE A 156 11.20 -13.60 5.43
N ALA A 157 10.59 -13.33 6.58
CA ALA A 157 9.33 -13.94 6.99
C ALA A 157 8.08 -13.28 6.37
N THR A 158 8.14 -12.01 5.95
CA THR A 158 6.93 -11.22 5.66
C THR A 158 6.84 -10.63 4.25
N GLN A 159 7.86 -10.76 3.39
CA GLN A 159 7.93 -10.09 2.07
C GLN A 159 7.46 -8.61 2.09
N ASN A 160 7.69 -7.91 3.21
CA ASN A 160 7.08 -6.60 3.46
C ASN A 160 8.13 -5.54 3.75
N GLU A 161 7.82 -4.36 3.25
CA GLU A 161 8.43 -3.11 3.68
C GLU A 161 7.89 -2.76 5.06
N VAL A 162 8.77 -2.29 5.93
CA VAL A 162 8.39 -1.84 7.28
C VAL A 162 8.42 -0.32 7.28
N TYR A 163 7.30 0.31 7.62
CA TYR A 163 7.25 1.76 7.81
C TYR A 163 7.31 2.05 9.30
N ALA A 164 8.25 2.89 9.74
CA ALA A 164 8.39 3.23 11.14
C ALA A 164 8.68 4.71 11.35
N TRP A 165 7.98 5.32 12.31
CA TRP A 165 8.32 6.63 12.85
C TRP A 165 9.50 6.48 13.80
N ILE A 166 10.58 7.20 13.53
CA ILE A 166 11.82 7.14 14.31
C ILE A 166 12.09 8.51 14.93
N LYS A 167 12.24 8.55 16.25
CA LYS A 167 12.66 9.74 17.00
C LYS A 167 13.94 9.44 17.75
N PHE A 168 14.97 10.25 17.53
CA PHE A 168 16.26 10.11 18.21
C PHE A 168 16.36 11.11 19.35
N LEU A 169 16.89 10.66 20.49
CA LEU A 169 16.90 11.44 21.72
C LEU A 169 18.24 11.42 22.41
N THR A 170 18.57 12.54 23.05
CA THR A 170 19.70 12.67 23.98
C THR A 170 19.25 13.44 25.22
N TYR A 171 19.69 13.02 26.40
CA TYR A 171 19.31 13.65 27.66
C TYR A 171 20.12 14.92 27.91
N LYS A 172 19.44 15.97 28.38
CA LYS A 172 20.01 17.25 28.76
C LYS A 172 19.73 17.50 30.25
N SER A 173 20.76 17.31 31.06
CA SER A 173 20.71 17.40 32.52
C SER A 173 20.39 18.79 33.06
N THR A 174 20.76 19.85 32.34
CA THR A 174 20.55 21.24 32.79
C THR A 174 19.08 21.64 32.84
N THR A 175 18.24 20.97 32.05
CA THR A 175 16.79 21.23 31.98
C THR A 175 15.96 20.03 32.40
N ASP A 176 16.58 18.90 32.75
CA ASP A 176 15.91 17.63 33.02
C ASP A 176 14.93 17.23 31.90
N THR A 177 15.43 17.29 30.66
CA THR A 177 14.65 17.00 29.45
C THR A 177 15.46 16.23 28.43
N TYR A 178 14.80 15.66 27.43
CA TYR A 178 15.40 15.09 26.24
C TYR A 178 15.28 16.05 25.06
N HIS A 179 16.40 16.27 24.38
CA HIS A 179 16.44 16.87 23.06
C HIS A 179 16.14 15.79 22.02
N GLU A 180 15.18 16.06 21.15
CA GLU A 180 14.62 15.09 20.21
C GLU A 180 14.74 15.61 18.77
N LEU A 181 15.24 14.76 17.87
CA LEU A 181 15.14 14.98 16.42
C LEU A 181 14.39 13.83 15.75
N HIS A 182 13.47 14.16 14.85
CA HIS A 182 12.74 13.18 14.06
C HIS A 182 12.36 13.71 12.67
N ALA A 183 12.18 12.80 11.73
CA ALA A 183 11.60 13.15 10.43
C ALA A 183 10.08 13.31 10.51
N THR A 184 9.52 14.17 9.68
CA THR A 184 8.07 14.38 9.56
C THR A 184 7.31 13.24 8.88
N GLU A 185 8.01 12.20 8.42
CA GLU A 185 7.43 11.05 7.73
C GLU A 185 7.95 9.73 8.30
N ALA A 186 7.10 8.70 8.20
CA ALA A 186 7.49 7.33 8.52
C ALA A 186 8.57 6.86 7.54
N GLN A 187 9.61 6.24 8.09
CA GLN A 187 10.75 5.76 7.33
C GLN A 187 10.49 4.36 6.81
N ARG A 188 10.71 4.20 5.51
CA ARG A 188 10.55 2.92 4.81
C ARG A 188 11.83 2.11 4.92
N PHE A 189 11.72 0.94 5.54
CA PHE A 189 12.76 -0.07 5.65
C PHE A 189 12.43 -1.27 4.78
N HIS A 190 13.43 -1.80 4.09
CA HIS A 190 13.31 -3.00 3.26
C HIS A 190 14.67 -3.69 3.15
N LEU A 191 14.73 -4.85 2.50
CA LEU A 191 15.94 -5.66 2.39
C LEU A 191 17.17 -4.89 1.86
N PHE A 192 16.96 -3.88 1.02
CA PHE A 192 18.03 -3.04 0.45
C PHE A 192 18.23 -1.70 1.18
N LYS A 193 17.39 -1.37 2.18
CA LYS A 193 17.49 -0.17 3.02
C LYS A 193 17.08 -0.51 4.44
N GLN A 194 18.03 -1.01 5.21
CA GLN A 194 17.83 -1.54 6.56
C GLN A 194 18.15 -0.51 7.65
N GLU A 195 18.79 0.60 7.27
CA GLU A 195 19.27 1.62 8.20
C GLU A 195 18.63 2.97 7.90
N TYR A 196 18.32 3.68 8.97
CA TYR A 196 17.88 5.07 8.93
C TYR A 196 18.54 5.82 10.08
N GLY A 197 18.95 7.06 9.85
CA GLY A 197 19.54 7.87 10.91
C GLY A 197 19.60 9.35 10.59
N MET A 198 20.00 10.09 11.61
CA MET A 198 20.27 11.51 11.57
C MET A 198 21.79 11.71 11.52
N LEU A 199 22.29 12.00 10.31
CA LEU A 199 23.70 12.22 10.05
C LEU A 199 24.25 13.41 10.87
N THR A 200 23.46 14.47 10.99
CA THR A 200 23.79 15.68 11.75
C THR A 200 22.83 15.83 12.93
N PHE A 201 22.84 14.86 13.86
CA PHE A 201 21.90 14.85 14.98
C PHE A 201 22.18 16.00 15.96
N LEU A 202 23.38 16.05 16.54
CA LEU A 202 23.78 17.15 17.42
C LEU A 202 25.29 17.37 17.33
N GLU A 203 25.71 18.62 17.31
CA GLU A 203 27.11 18.98 17.17
C GLU A 203 27.96 18.42 18.32
N ILE A 204 29.14 17.89 18.01
CA ILE A 204 30.05 17.28 18.98
C ILE A 204 30.47 18.29 20.06
N GLY A 205 30.52 19.59 19.75
CA GLY A 205 30.82 20.65 20.71
C GLY A 205 29.89 20.63 21.94
N TYR A 206 28.62 20.23 21.78
CA TYR A 206 27.67 20.07 22.88
C TYR A 206 28.04 18.94 23.84
N TYR A 207 28.79 17.93 23.35
CA TYR A 207 29.29 16.81 24.14
C TYR A 207 30.72 17.02 24.65
N GLN A 208 31.35 18.17 24.35
CA GLN A 208 32.69 18.52 24.82
C GLN A 208 32.65 19.53 25.97
N ASN A 209 31.58 20.34 26.06
CA ASN A 209 31.40 21.32 27.11
C ASN A 209 30.25 20.91 28.06
N PRO A 210 30.55 20.52 29.32
CA PRO A 210 29.53 20.13 30.30
C PRO A 210 28.47 21.20 30.59
N ALA A 211 28.76 22.48 30.35
CA ALA A 211 27.81 23.58 30.57
C ALA A 211 26.53 23.45 29.73
N TYR A 212 26.57 22.73 28.60
CA TYR A 212 25.39 22.50 27.77
C TYR A 212 24.47 21.39 28.31
N GLY A 213 24.94 20.58 29.26
CA GLY A 213 24.13 19.61 29.99
C GLY A 213 23.99 18.22 29.34
N PHE A 214 24.56 17.97 28.16
CA PHE A 214 24.54 16.65 27.51
C PHE A 214 25.60 15.68 28.05
N ILE A 215 26.61 16.23 28.74
CA ILE A 215 27.54 15.48 29.59
C ILE A 215 27.34 15.92 31.04
N PHE A 216 27.19 14.97 31.95
CA PHE A 216 26.95 15.24 33.37
C PHE A 216 27.70 14.23 34.25
N ASN A 217 27.72 14.44 35.57
CA ASN A 217 28.33 13.52 36.55
C ASN A 217 29.76 13.05 36.17
N GLY A 218 30.61 13.97 35.70
CA GLY A 218 32.00 13.66 35.36
C GLY A 218 32.24 12.95 34.03
N GLY A 219 31.23 12.80 33.18
CA GLY A 219 31.41 12.23 31.83
C GLY A 219 30.22 11.45 31.27
N GLN A 220 29.17 11.26 32.07
CA GLN A 220 28.00 10.47 31.71
C GLN A 220 27.18 11.14 30.60
N SER A 221 26.62 10.32 29.72
CA SER A 221 25.69 10.76 28.68
C SER A 221 24.63 9.69 28.42
N VAL A 222 23.47 10.10 27.94
CA VAL A 222 22.34 9.19 27.70
C VAL A 222 21.75 9.46 26.32
N PHE A 223 21.61 8.39 25.54
CA PHE A 223 21.00 8.41 24.22
C PHE A 223 19.81 7.45 24.20
N GLY A 224 18.84 7.71 23.33
CA GLY A 224 17.77 6.76 23.10
C GLY A 224 17.03 6.98 21.80
N VAL A 225 16.07 6.11 21.57
CA VAL A 225 15.26 6.10 20.36
C VAL A 225 13.84 5.65 20.68
N ASP A 226 12.87 6.30 20.02
CA ASP A 226 11.48 5.85 19.93
C ASP A 226 11.22 5.34 18.52
N ILE A 227 10.66 4.13 18.45
CA ILE A 227 10.32 3.43 17.22
C ILE A 227 8.84 3.06 17.30
N VAL A 228 8.04 3.65 16.42
CA VAL A 228 6.62 3.30 16.27
C VAL A 228 6.42 2.76 14.86
N VAL A 229 6.23 1.44 14.76
CA VAL A 229 6.00 0.79 13.47
C VAL A 229 4.56 1.02 13.02
N SER A 230 4.43 1.67 11.87
CA SER A 230 3.16 1.90 11.19
C SER A 230 2.85 0.70 10.30
N LYS A 231 1.81 -0.06 10.66
CA LYS A 231 1.24 -1.05 9.74
C LYS A 231 0.13 -0.35 8.95
N PRO A 232 0.08 -0.49 7.61
CA PRO A 232 -1.09 -0.05 6.86
C PRO A 232 -2.33 -0.74 7.46
N SER A 233 -3.34 0.05 7.82
CA SER A 233 -4.58 -0.52 8.35
C SER A 233 -5.23 -1.36 7.25
N ALA A 234 -5.35 -2.67 7.49
CA ALA A 234 -6.17 -3.56 6.67
C ALA A 234 -7.64 -3.53 7.11
N THR A 235 -7.92 -2.96 8.28
CA THR A 235 -9.27 -2.79 8.81
C THR A 235 -9.82 -1.46 8.33
N TRP A 236 -10.83 -1.56 7.47
CA TRP A 236 -11.74 -0.49 7.12
C TRP A 236 -13.16 -1.01 7.37
N GLU A 237 -14.07 -0.10 7.68
CA GLU A 237 -15.49 -0.40 7.79
C GLU A 237 -16.23 0.34 6.68
N ASP A 238 -17.17 -0.36 6.04
CA ASP A 238 -18.17 0.28 5.21
C ASP A 238 -19.43 0.43 6.06
N VAL A 239 -19.75 1.65 6.45
CA VAL A 239 -20.94 1.94 7.24
C VAL A 239 -21.98 2.54 6.32
N ALA A 240 -22.88 1.68 5.82
CA ALA A 240 -24.10 2.11 5.15
C ALA A 240 -25.23 2.24 6.18
N TYR A 241 -25.75 3.46 6.37
CA TYR A 241 -27.03 3.67 7.06
C TYR A 241 -28.15 3.44 6.05
N GLU A 242 -28.38 2.19 5.65
CA GLU A 242 -29.64 1.86 5.00
C GLU A 242 -30.72 1.92 6.09
N GLU A 243 -31.52 2.99 6.10
CA GLU A 243 -32.81 2.97 6.78
C GLU A 243 -33.65 1.90 6.11
N ASN A 244 -33.53 0.64 6.56
CA ASN A 244 -34.28 -0.55 6.14
C ASN A 244 -35.23 -0.27 4.98
N ILE A 245 -34.71 -0.22 3.75
CA ILE A 245 -35.58 -0.38 2.59
C ILE A 245 -35.97 -1.85 2.67
N ARG A 246 -36.99 -2.16 3.47
CA ARG A 246 -37.56 -3.51 3.52
C ARG A 246 -37.91 -3.84 2.09
N ASP A 247 -37.22 -4.83 1.54
CA ASP A 247 -37.40 -5.25 0.16
C ASP A 247 -38.89 -5.38 -0.15
N PRO A 248 -39.46 -4.65 -1.11
CA PRO A 248 -40.49 -5.27 -1.91
C PRO A 248 -39.79 -6.23 -2.86
N VAL A 249 -39.77 -7.51 -2.49
CA VAL A 249 -39.49 -8.57 -3.48
C VAL A 249 -40.70 -8.61 -4.41
N LEU A 250 -40.64 -7.86 -5.51
CA LEU A 250 -41.61 -8.02 -6.59
C LEU A 250 -41.22 -9.28 -7.38
N ASP A 251 -41.90 -10.39 -7.09
CA ASP A 251 -41.86 -11.57 -7.95
C ASP A 251 -42.83 -11.35 -9.12
N TRP A 252 -42.29 -10.89 -10.26
CA TRP A 252 -43.06 -10.64 -11.47
C TRP A 252 -42.76 -11.68 -12.54
N ARG A 253 -43.73 -12.56 -12.77
CA ARG A 253 -43.66 -13.58 -13.82
C ARG A 253 -44.32 -13.07 -15.10
N ILE A 254 -43.53 -12.90 -16.15
CA ILE A 254 -44.05 -12.58 -17.49
C ILE A 254 -44.46 -13.87 -18.20
N THR A 255 -45.76 -14.10 -18.35
CA THR A 255 -46.29 -15.25 -19.09
C THR A 255 -46.33 -14.98 -20.59
N ASN A 256 -46.14 -16.02 -21.40
CA ASN A 256 -46.21 -15.98 -22.87
C ASN A 256 -45.19 -15.04 -23.54
N PHE A 257 -44.05 -14.79 -22.88
CA PHE A 257 -42.98 -13.90 -23.34
C PHE A 257 -42.50 -14.18 -24.78
N SER A 258 -42.54 -15.45 -25.21
CA SER A 258 -42.11 -15.92 -26.54
C SER A 258 -43.23 -16.17 -27.54
N TYR A 259 -44.50 -16.07 -27.15
CA TYR A 259 -45.64 -16.44 -27.99
C TYR A 259 -46.48 -15.24 -28.44
N GLN A 260 -46.28 -14.08 -27.83
CA GLN A 260 -47.08 -12.88 -28.09
C GLN A 260 -46.15 -11.74 -28.54
N ASP A 261 -46.39 -11.20 -29.73
CA ASP A 261 -45.68 -10.02 -30.28
C ASP A 261 -46.12 -8.73 -29.57
N LYS A 262 -45.97 -8.69 -28.25
CA LYS A 262 -46.21 -7.49 -27.45
C LYS A 262 -44.97 -6.60 -27.50
N VAL A 263 -45.19 -5.33 -27.83
CA VAL A 263 -44.15 -4.29 -27.84
C VAL A 263 -43.54 -4.11 -26.43
N SER A 264 -44.33 -4.26 -25.37
CA SER A 264 -43.82 -4.23 -23.99
C SER A 264 -44.73 -4.93 -22.98
N TYR A 265 -44.16 -5.30 -21.84
CA TYR A 265 -44.82 -5.80 -20.65
C TYR A 265 -44.64 -4.79 -19.51
N THR A 266 -45.65 -4.66 -18.64
CA THR A 266 -45.63 -3.74 -17.50
C THR A 266 -46.09 -4.50 -16.27
N SER A 267 -45.36 -4.37 -15.16
CA SER A 267 -45.69 -5.03 -13.89
C SER A 267 -46.83 -4.32 -13.16
N ASP A 268 -47.33 -4.95 -12.11
CA ASP A 268 -48.08 -4.24 -11.09
C ASP A 268 -47.20 -3.21 -10.36
N THR A 269 -47.84 -2.23 -9.73
CA THR A 269 -47.14 -1.21 -8.94
C THR A 269 -46.67 -1.80 -7.61
N PHE A 270 -45.44 -1.49 -7.22
CA PHE A 270 -44.86 -1.89 -5.93
C PHE A 270 -44.17 -0.71 -5.23
N SER A 271 -44.11 -0.74 -3.90
CA SER A 271 -43.60 0.39 -3.10
C SER A 271 -42.24 0.07 -2.48
N SER A 272 -41.22 0.86 -2.81
CA SER A 272 -39.86 0.76 -2.27
C SER A 272 -39.29 2.15 -1.97
N GLY A 273 -38.59 2.30 -0.84
CA GLY A 273 -37.94 3.55 -0.45
C GLY A 273 -38.90 4.75 -0.39
N GLY A 274 -40.14 4.53 0.06
CA GLY A 274 -41.17 5.57 0.16
C GLY A 274 -41.77 6.05 -1.17
N ARG A 275 -41.50 5.37 -2.29
CA ARG A 275 -42.03 5.70 -3.63
C ARG A 275 -42.71 4.49 -4.26
N ASN A 276 -43.62 4.75 -5.20
CA ASN A 276 -44.31 3.71 -5.98
C ASN A 276 -43.66 3.57 -7.34
N TRP A 277 -43.36 2.32 -7.71
CA TRP A 277 -42.60 1.97 -8.89
C TRP A 277 -43.34 0.93 -9.74
N VAL A 278 -43.00 0.88 -11.02
CA VAL A 278 -43.47 -0.11 -11.99
C VAL A 278 -42.28 -0.55 -12.83
N LEU A 279 -42.15 -1.85 -13.10
CA LEU A 279 -41.20 -2.39 -14.07
C LEU A 279 -41.83 -2.43 -15.46
N LYS A 280 -41.07 -2.01 -16.48
CA LYS A 280 -41.48 -2.10 -17.88
C LYS A 280 -40.41 -2.81 -18.71
N VAL A 281 -40.79 -3.88 -19.39
CA VAL A 281 -39.89 -4.72 -20.21
C VAL A 281 -40.27 -4.63 -21.67
N TYR A 282 -39.28 -4.37 -22.52
CA TYR A 282 -39.39 -4.42 -23.97
C TYR A 282 -38.55 -5.60 -24.47
N PRO A 283 -39.18 -6.72 -24.88
CA PRO A 283 -38.47 -7.93 -25.28
C PRO A 283 -37.47 -7.69 -26.42
N ASN A 284 -37.87 -6.89 -27.40
CA ASN A 284 -37.07 -6.50 -28.56
C ASN A 284 -36.39 -5.14 -28.37
N GLY A 285 -36.27 -4.67 -27.13
CA GLY A 285 -35.57 -3.43 -26.81
C GLY A 285 -36.36 -2.15 -27.11
N ALA A 286 -35.81 -1.03 -26.66
CA ALA A 286 -36.38 0.29 -26.89
C ALA A 286 -35.27 1.31 -27.26
N GLY A 287 -35.64 2.32 -28.05
CA GLY A 287 -34.70 3.36 -28.50
C GLY A 287 -33.56 2.78 -29.34
N SER A 288 -32.32 3.11 -28.98
CA SER A 288 -31.12 2.62 -29.68
C SER A 288 -30.88 1.11 -29.53
N ALA A 289 -31.54 0.46 -28.57
CA ALA A 289 -31.45 -0.99 -28.35
C ALA A 289 -32.51 -1.80 -29.11
N THR A 290 -33.39 -1.14 -29.88
CA THR A 290 -34.49 -1.79 -30.61
C THR A 290 -33.96 -2.83 -31.60
N GLY A 291 -34.52 -4.04 -31.57
CA GLY A 291 -34.19 -5.19 -32.41
C GLY A 291 -32.99 -6.02 -31.94
N ASN A 292 -32.19 -5.52 -30.98
CA ASN A 292 -30.88 -6.11 -30.65
C ASN A 292 -30.76 -6.62 -29.22
N SER A 293 -31.50 -6.04 -28.27
CA SER A 293 -31.38 -6.39 -26.85
C SER A 293 -32.73 -6.28 -26.15
N LEU A 294 -32.89 -6.98 -25.03
CA LEU A 294 -33.99 -6.72 -24.09
C LEU A 294 -33.74 -5.41 -23.34
N SER A 295 -34.79 -4.60 -23.14
CA SER A 295 -34.72 -3.40 -22.30
C SER A 295 -35.66 -3.51 -21.10
N LEU A 296 -35.15 -3.20 -19.90
CA LEU A 296 -35.89 -3.16 -18.63
C LEU A 296 -35.79 -1.76 -18.04
N TYR A 297 -36.92 -1.19 -17.66
CA TYR A 297 -37.02 0.13 -17.04
C TYR A 297 -37.72 0.04 -15.69
N LEU A 298 -37.22 0.80 -14.71
CA LEU A 298 -37.91 1.10 -13.46
C LEU A 298 -38.53 2.51 -13.58
N LEU A 299 -39.85 2.60 -13.53
CA LEU A 299 -40.60 3.83 -13.73
C LEU A 299 -41.35 4.22 -12.45
N SER A 300 -41.45 5.52 -12.18
CA SER A 300 -42.30 6.02 -11.08
C SER A 300 -43.77 5.88 -11.46
N ALA A 301 -44.57 5.24 -10.60
CA ALA A 301 -46.00 5.00 -10.85
C ALA A 301 -46.83 6.30 -10.89
N SER A 302 -46.33 7.37 -10.28
CA SER A 302 -46.95 8.71 -10.30
C SER A 302 -46.93 9.40 -11.68
N CYS A 303 -46.26 8.84 -12.69
CA CYS A 303 -46.21 9.41 -14.04
C CYS A 303 -47.44 9.08 -14.91
N PHE A 304 -48.40 8.27 -14.44
CA PHE A 304 -49.57 7.84 -15.24
C PHE A 304 -50.88 8.59 -14.95
N ARG A 305 -50.85 9.70 -14.19
CA ARG A 305 -52.02 10.60 -14.08
C ARG A 305 -51.84 11.84 -14.95
N PHE A 306 -52.16 11.70 -16.24
CA PHE A 306 -52.71 12.80 -17.02
C PHE A 306 -54.05 12.32 -17.59
N ILE A 307 -55.04 13.20 -17.43
CA ILE A 307 -56.47 13.08 -17.78
C ILE A 307 -56.65 12.72 -19.26
#